data_AF-A0A2G6F784-F1
#
_entry.id   AF-A0A2G6F784-F1
#
_cell.length_a   1.000
_cell.length_b   1.000
_cell.length_c   1.000
_cell.angle_alpha   90.00
_cell.angle_beta   90.00
_cell.angle_gamma   90.00
#
_symmetry.space_group_name_H-M   'P 1'
#
loop_
_entity.id
_entity.type
_entity.pdbx_description
1 polymer ?
#
loop_
_entity_poly.entity_id
_entity_poly.type
_entity_poly.pdbx_seq_one_letter_code
_entity_poly.pdbx_strand_id
1 'polypeptide(L)'
;MNAQDPQNTQTNTQMGDANQAQTGAATSGFHFVIPPHPNTVFNDAEFLALLEGSISLSMEEKKRVIEAIPRLGQEQIDELIKIFNEEKVKFAELEEQYGDEVAKLKKQRENEFELAKKQEENKAAEEEAAAAEAAEAEALRKKLLGQ
;
A
#
# COMPACT_ATOMS: atom_id res chain seq x y z
N MET A 1 18.54 -4.79 -64.13
CA MET A 1 19.20 -5.78 -63.25
C MET A 1 20.34 -5.07 -62.56
N ASN A 2 20.14 -4.66 -61.30
CA ASN A 2 21.22 -4.16 -60.46
C ASN A 2 21.03 -4.82 -59.09
N ALA A 3 21.77 -5.90 -58.88
CA ALA A 3 21.97 -6.52 -57.58
C ALA A 3 23.15 -5.81 -56.92
N GLN A 4 22.98 -5.37 -55.68
CA GLN A 4 24.06 -5.25 -54.71
C GLN A 4 23.46 -5.17 -53.30
N ASP A 5 23.97 -6.07 -52.47
CA ASP A 5 23.57 -6.45 -51.12
C ASP A 5 23.64 -5.35 -50.03
N PRO A 6 22.92 -5.55 -48.90
CA PRO A 6 22.86 -4.63 -47.78
C PRO A 6 24.00 -4.86 -46.78
N GLN A 7 24.78 -3.82 -46.49
CA GLN A 7 25.73 -3.81 -45.37
C GLN A 7 25.17 -2.96 -44.22
N ASN A 8 24.63 -3.69 -43.23
CA ASN A 8 24.73 -3.47 -41.80
C ASN A 8 25.53 -2.22 -41.36
N THR A 9 24.83 -1.23 -40.80
CA THR A 9 25.41 -0.32 -39.81
C THR A 9 24.53 -0.30 -38.57
N GLN A 10 25.04 -0.95 -37.52
CA GLN A 10 24.58 -0.78 -36.15
C GLN A 10 24.66 0.70 -35.77
N THR A 11 23.51 1.28 -35.41
CA THR A 11 23.49 2.42 -34.50
C THR A 11 22.40 2.16 -33.46
N ASN A 12 22.80 1.34 -32.49
CA ASN A 12 22.16 1.25 -31.19
C ASN A 12 22.28 2.62 -30.51
N THR A 13 21.22 3.42 -30.45
CA THR A 13 20.96 4.44 -29.41
C THR A 13 19.52 4.96 -29.57
N GLN A 14 18.57 4.37 -28.84
CA GLN A 14 17.49 5.11 -28.18
C GLN A 14 16.74 4.18 -27.20
N MET A 15 17.40 3.83 -26.10
CA MET A 15 16.67 3.60 -24.84
C MET A 15 16.56 4.96 -24.18
N GLY A 16 15.38 5.55 -24.25
CA GLY A 16 15.10 6.88 -23.73
C GLY A 16 13.63 6.99 -23.39
N ASP A 17 13.21 6.30 -22.33
CA ASP A 17 12.14 6.75 -21.44
C ASP A 17 12.23 5.96 -20.11
N ALA A 18 13.37 6.12 -19.43
CA ALA A 18 13.56 5.73 -18.04
C ALA A 18 13.83 7.00 -17.25
N ASN A 19 12.78 7.71 -16.85
CA ASN A 19 12.71 8.57 -15.66
C ASN A 19 11.35 9.27 -15.61
N GLN A 20 10.29 8.49 -15.41
CA GLN A 20 9.18 9.03 -14.64
C GLN A 20 9.66 9.00 -13.19
N ALA A 21 9.92 10.20 -12.66
CA ALA A 21 10.29 10.43 -11.28
C ALA A 21 9.34 9.62 -10.36
N GLN A 22 9.90 8.65 -9.66
CA GLN A 22 9.23 7.88 -8.60
C GLN A 22 9.06 8.79 -7.38
N THR A 23 8.22 9.80 -7.53
CA THR A 23 7.63 10.50 -6.40
C THR A 23 6.46 9.64 -5.96
N GLY A 24 6.45 9.19 -4.70
CA GLY A 24 5.32 8.45 -4.11
C GLY A 24 4.02 9.16 -4.45
N ALA A 25 3.36 8.70 -5.51
CA ALA A 25 2.14 9.29 -5.98
C ALA A 25 1.07 8.78 -5.03
N ALA A 26 0.23 9.69 -4.52
CA ALA A 26 -0.95 9.29 -3.77
C ALA A 26 -1.83 8.46 -4.71
N THR A 27 -1.69 7.14 -4.65
CA THR A 27 -2.51 6.18 -5.38
C THR A 27 -3.90 6.25 -4.76
N SER A 28 -4.71 7.14 -5.34
CA SER A 28 -6.06 7.44 -4.86
C SER A 28 -6.91 6.15 -4.97
N GLY A 29 -7.34 5.61 -3.82
CA GLY A 29 -8.12 4.37 -3.76
C GLY A 29 -7.52 3.25 -2.91
N PHE A 30 -6.28 3.40 -2.42
CA PHE A 30 -5.64 2.46 -1.50
C PHE A 30 -5.59 3.03 -0.07
N HIS A 31 -5.64 2.14 0.92
CA HIS A 31 -5.51 2.45 2.34
C HIS A 31 -4.06 2.72 2.75
N PHE A 32 -3.11 2.22 1.98
CA PHE A 32 -1.68 2.44 2.21
C PHE A 32 -1.05 3.31 1.13
N VAL A 33 -0.02 4.05 1.52
CA VAL A 33 0.80 4.86 0.61
C VAL A 33 2.23 4.36 0.70
N ILE A 34 2.83 4.03 -0.44
CA ILE A 34 4.21 3.58 -0.50
C ILE A 34 5.15 4.78 -0.28
N PRO A 35 6.09 4.71 0.69
CA PRO A 35 7.08 5.76 0.89
C PRO A 35 8.09 5.79 -0.29
N PRO A 36 8.77 6.92 -0.53
CA PRO A 36 9.76 7.03 -1.60
C PRO A 36 10.84 5.95 -1.51
N HIS A 37 11.07 5.23 -2.62
CA HIS A 37 12.05 4.14 -2.71
C HIS A 37 12.99 4.34 -3.89
N PRO A 38 14.08 5.10 -3.73
CA PRO A 38 15.01 5.39 -4.83
C PRO A 38 15.82 4.17 -5.27
N ASN A 39 15.83 3.10 -4.47
CA ASN A 39 16.66 1.91 -4.70
C ASN A 39 15.90 0.76 -5.38
N THR A 40 14.60 0.92 -5.61
CA THR A 40 13.74 -0.13 -6.18
C THR A 40 12.76 0.44 -7.20
N VAL A 41 12.49 -0.34 -8.23
CA VAL A 41 11.60 -0.01 -9.34
C VAL A 41 10.56 -1.09 -9.48
N PHE A 42 9.32 -0.74 -9.19
CA PHE A 42 8.15 -1.60 -9.33
C PHE A 42 6.90 -0.74 -9.53
N ASN A 43 5.76 -1.37 -9.81
CA ASN A 43 4.49 -0.67 -9.95
C ASN A 43 3.79 -0.56 -8.59
N ASP A 44 3.80 0.64 -8.02
CA ASP A 44 3.21 0.96 -6.71
C ASP A 44 1.74 0.53 -6.62
N ALA A 45 0.93 0.82 -7.64
CA ALA A 45 -0.50 0.51 -7.63
C ALA A 45 -0.75 -1.01 -7.69
N GLU A 46 0.05 -1.74 -8.45
CA GLU A 46 -0.04 -3.20 -8.51
C GLU A 46 0.42 -3.85 -7.20
N PHE A 47 1.52 -3.35 -6.63
CA PHE A 47 2.00 -3.83 -5.33
C PHE A 47 0.98 -3.58 -4.22
N LEU A 48 0.37 -2.40 -4.18
CA LEU A 48 -0.67 -2.06 -3.21
C LEU A 48 -1.91 -2.93 -3.38
N ALA A 49 -2.34 -3.20 -4.62
CA ALA A 49 -3.45 -4.11 -4.87
C ALA A 49 -3.17 -5.54 -4.37
N LEU A 50 -1.94 -6.02 -4.58
CA LEU A 50 -1.49 -7.32 -4.08
C LEU A 50 -1.41 -7.34 -2.54
N LEU A 51 -0.85 -6.29 -1.94
CA LEU A 51 -0.69 -6.19 -0.49
C LEU A 51 -2.05 -6.08 0.23
N GLU A 52 -2.95 -5.25 -0.25
CA GLU A 52 -4.29 -5.12 0.33
C GLU A 52 -5.11 -6.40 0.14
N GLY A 53 -4.95 -7.08 -1.00
CA GLY A 53 -5.58 -8.37 -1.29
C GLY A 53 -4.97 -9.56 -0.54
N SER A 54 -3.76 -9.44 0.03
CA SER A 54 -3.12 -10.50 0.80
C SER A 54 -3.93 -10.82 2.06
N ILE A 55 -4.27 -12.09 2.24
CA ILE A 55 -5.05 -12.58 3.38
C ILE A 55 -4.13 -13.07 4.49
N SER A 56 -2.91 -13.47 4.15
CA SER A 56 -1.90 -13.94 5.10
C SER A 56 -1.37 -12.86 6.02
N LEU A 57 -1.55 -11.57 5.68
CA LEU A 57 -1.04 -10.43 6.44
C LEU A 57 -2.16 -9.68 7.18
N SER A 58 -1.94 -9.40 8.46
CA SER A 58 -2.75 -8.45 9.24
C SER A 58 -2.50 -7.01 8.81
N MET A 59 -3.37 -6.09 9.24
CA MET A 59 -3.18 -4.64 8.97
C MET A 59 -1.85 -4.12 9.49
N GLU A 60 -1.41 -4.57 10.67
CA GLU A 60 -0.13 -4.15 11.24
C GLU A 60 1.06 -4.67 10.43
N GLU A 61 0.98 -5.91 9.94
CA GLU A 61 2.02 -6.48 9.08
C GLU A 61 2.08 -5.76 7.72
N LYS A 62 0.94 -5.43 7.12
CA LYS A 62 0.88 -4.63 5.89
C LYS A 62 1.56 -3.27 6.09
N LYS A 63 1.29 -2.59 7.22
CA LYS A 63 1.99 -1.33 7.59
C LYS A 63 3.50 -1.54 7.69
N ARG A 64 3.96 -2.59 8.37
CA ARG A 64 5.40 -2.88 8.51
C ARG A 64 6.07 -3.19 7.17
N VAL A 65 5.38 -3.88 6.26
CA VAL A 65 5.89 -4.12 4.89
C VAL A 65 6.11 -2.80 4.17
N ILE A 66 5.11 -1.90 4.19
CA ILE A 66 5.21 -0.57 3.57
C ILE A 66 6.36 0.25 4.15
N GLU A 67 6.51 0.28 5.47
CA GLU A 67 7.60 1.00 6.14
C GLU A 67 8.99 0.41 5.83
N ALA A 68 9.06 -0.88 5.52
CA ALA A 68 10.31 -1.55 5.16
C ALA A 68 10.75 -1.29 3.72
N ILE A 69 9.84 -0.97 2.79
CA ILE A 69 10.12 -0.80 1.35
C ILE A 69 11.37 0.03 1.05
N PRO A 70 11.61 1.22 1.65
CA PRO A 70 12.78 2.03 1.32
C PRO A 70 14.13 1.37 1.69
N ARG A 71 14.10 0.36 2.55
CA ARG A 71 15.27 -0.39 3.05
C ARG A 71 15.46 -1.72 2.33
N LEU A 72 14.49 -2.16 1.54
CA LEU A 72 14.55 -3.41 0.79
C LEU A 72 15.28 -3.22 -0.54
N GLY A 73 16.00 -4.24 -0.98
CA GLY A 73 16.59 -4.31 -2.32
C GLY A 73 15.58 -4.78 -3.37
N GLN A 74 15.90 -4.57 -4.65
CA GLN A 74 15.03 -4.96 -5.77
C GLN A 74 14.62 -6.43 -5.72
N GLU A 75 15.59 -7.33 -5.51
CA GLU A 75 15.32 -8.77 -5.43
C GLU A 75 14.34 -9.13 -4.31
N GLN A 76 14.38 -8.40 -3.19
CA GLN A 76 13.46 -8.63 -2.07
C GLN A 76 12.05 -8.16 -2.39
N ILE A 77 11.91 -7.03 -3.09
CA ILE A 77 10.61 -6.56 -3.58
C ILE A 77 10.04 -7.55 -4.60
N ASP A 78 10.87 -8.03 -5.54
CA ASP A 78 10.45 -9.00 -6.54
C ASP A 78 10.00 -10.33 -5.90
N GLU A 79 10.69 -10.80 -4.86
CA GLU A 79 10.26 -11.96 -4.07
C GLU A 79 8.93 -11.73 -3.37
N LEU A 80 8.70 -10.56 -2.77
CA LEU A 80 7.40 -10.24 -2.15
C LEU A 80 6.27 -10.25 -3.19
N ILE A 81 6.48 -9.61 -4.35
CA ILE A 81 5.50 -9.62 -5.45
C ILE A 81 5.21 -11.03 -5.91
N LYS A 82 6.23 -11.88 -6.02
CA LYS A 82 6.07 -13.29 -6.39
C LYS A 82 5.23 -14.03 -5.36
N ILE A 83 5.52 -13.88 -4.07
CA ILE A 83 4.77 -14.51 -2.97
C ILE A 83 3.30 -14.09 -3.01
N PHE A 84 3.00 -12.80 -3.18
CA PHE A 84 1.62 -12.31 -3.25
C PHE A 84 0.88 -12.81 -4.49
N ASN A 85 1.56 -12.94 -5.63
CA ASN A 85 0.97 -13.53 -6.82
C ASN A 85 0.65 -15.02 -6.64
N GLU A 86 1.58 -15.78 -6.06
CA GLU A 86 1.34 -17.19 -5.73
C GLU A 86 0.19 -17.36 -4.73
N GLU A 87 0.10 -16.49 -3.72
CA GLU A 87 -1.02 -16.45 -2.78
C GLU A 87 -2.33 -16.20 -3.52
N LYS A 88 -2.39 -15.16 -4.37
CA LYS A 88 -3.57 -14.82 -5.16
C LYS A 88 -4.06 -15.97 -6.03
N VAL A 89 -3.15 -16.68 -6.70
CA VAL A 89 -3.51 -17.85 -7.53
C VAL A 89 -4.09 -18.97 -6.67
N LYS A 90 -3.40 -19.33 -5.57
CA LYS A 90 -3.88 -20.37 -4.65
C LYS A 90 -5.24 -20.02 -4.04
N PHE A 91 -5.46 -18.76 -3.69
CA PHE A 91 -6.76 -18.31 -3.18
C PHE A 91 -7.85 -18.33 -4.26
N ALA A 92 -7.53 -18.01 -5.52
CA ALA A 92 -8.48 -18.14 -6.62
C ALA A 92 -8.85 -19.62 -6.87
N GLU A 93 -7.87 -20.54 -6.82
CA GLU A 93 -8.12 -21.99 -6.92
C GLU A 93 -8.98 -22.50 -5.74
N LEU A 94 -8.71 -22.01 -4.52
CA LEU A 94 -9.54 -22.28 -3.35
C LEU A 94 -10.95 -21.70 -3.49
N GLU A 95 -11.11 -20.52 -4.07
CA GLU A 95 -12.42 -19.90 -4.32
C GLU A 95 -13.22 -20.69 -5.35
N GLU A 96 -12.57 -21.24 -6.37
CA GLU A 96 -13.22 -22.12 -7.35
C GLU A 96 -13.71 -23.42 -6.71
N GLN A 97 -12.99 -23.96 -5.72
CA GLN A 97 -13.35 -25.20 -5.04
C GLN A 97 -14.26 -25.01 -3.81
N TYR A 98 -14.19 -23.87 -3.14
CA TYR A 98 -14.84 -23.58 -1.85
C TYR A 98 -15.49 -22.18 -1.81
N GLY A 99 -16.11 -21.76 -2.92
CA GLY A 99 -16.58 -20.39 -3.14
C GLY A 99 -17.41 -19.77 -2.00
N ASP A 100 -18.27 -20.55 -1.34
CA ASP A 100 -19.06 -20.08 -0.20
C ASP A 100 -18.21 -19.78 1.05
N GLU A 101 -17.17 -20.58 1.33
CA GLU A 101 -16.28 -20.36 2.48
C GLU A 101 -15.27 -19.24 2.23
N VAL A 102 -14.78 -19.12 0.99
CA VAL A 102 -13.86 -18.05 0.60
C VAL A 102 -14.59 -16.69 0.55
N ALA A 103 -15.82 -16.64 0.06
CA ALA A 103 -16.64 -15.43 0.13
C ALA A 103 -16.87 -14.96 1.58
N LYS A 104 -17.06 -15.91 2.50
CA LYS A 104 -17.20 -15.61 3.94
C LYS A 104 -15.89 -15.08 4.54
N LEU A 105 -14.74 -15.63 4.16
CA LEU A 105 -13.42 -15.16 4.59
C LEU A 105 -13.11 -13.76 4.04
N LYS A 106 -13.39 -13.49 2.76
CA LYS A 106 -13.23 -12.16 2.16
C LYS A 106 -14.10 -11.12 2.88
N LYS A 107 -15.37 -11.45 3.12
CA LYS A 107 -16.30 -10.57 3.85
C LYS A 107 -15.87 -10.31 5.29
N GLN A 108 -15.31 -11.32 5.98
CA GLN A 108 -14.74 -11.12 7.31
C GLN A 108 -13.56 -10.15 7.29
N ARG A 109 -12.67 -10.26 6.30
CA ARG A 109 -11.52 -9.35 6.16
C ARG A 109 -11.92 -7.93 5.78
N GLU A 110 -12.90 -7.77 4.91
CA GLU A 110 -13.46 -6.45 4.55
C GLU A 110 -14.08 -5.77 5.78
N ASN A 111 -14.89 -6.50 6.55
CA ASN A 111 -15.44 -6.00 7.82
C ASN A 111 -14.36 -5.64 8.84
N GLU A 112 -13.25 -6.37 8.87
CA GLU A 112 -12.13 -6.09 9.77
C GLU A 112 -11.44 -4.77 9.40
N PHE A 113 -11.31 -4.51 8.10
CA PHE A 113 -10.79 -3.25 7.57
C PHE A 113 -11.69 -2.06 7.94
N GLU A 114 -13.01 -2.21 7.76
CA GLU A 114 -13.99 -1.19 8.16
C GLU A 114 -13.97 -0.94 9.67
N LEU A 115 -13.88 -2.00 10.48
CA LEU A 115 -13.84 -1.88 11.93
C LEU A 115 -12.57 -1.18 12.40
N ALA A 116 -11.41 -1.52 11.83
CA ALA A 116 -10.14 -0.89 12.16
C ALA A 116 -10.18 0.62 11.84
N LYS A 117 -10.72 1.00 10.67
CA LYS A 117 -10.90 2.40 10.30
C LYS A 117 -11.81 3.14 11.29
N LYS A 118 -12.93 2.53 11.65
CA LYS A 118 -13.90 3.11 12.59
C LYS A 118 -13.34 3.25 14.01
N GLN A 119 -12.47 2.34 14.43
CA GLN A 119 -11.75 2.44 15.71
C GLN A 119 -10.72 3.56 15.69
N GLU A 120 -10.00 3.76 14.58
CA GLU A 120 -9.05 4.86 14.42
C GLU A 120 -9.77 6.22 14.46
N GLU A 121 -10.92 6.34 13.77
CA GLU A 121 -11.78 7.52 13.80
C GLU A 121 -12.36 7.81 15.19
N ASN A 122 -12.89 6.79 15.89
CA ASN A 122 -13.42 6.96 17.24
C ASN A 122 -12.34 7.36 18.24
N LYS A 123 -11.13 6.80 18.13
CA LYS A 123 -10.02 7.13 19.03
C LYS A 123 -9.57 8.58 18.83
N ALA A 124 -9.51 9.06 17.59
CA ALA A 124 -9.23 10.46 17.29
C ALA A 124 -10.31 11.39 17.86
N ALA A 125 -11.59 11.01 17.75
CA ALA A 125 -12.70 11.79 18.30
C ALA A 125 -12.71 11.82 19.84
N GLU A 126 -12.37 10.72 20.51
CA GLU A 126 -12.23 10.68 21.98
C GLU A 126 -11.05 11.53 22.47
N GLU A 127 -9.91 11.50 21.77
CA GLU A 127 -8.76 12.36 22.10
C GLU A 127 -9.08 13.85 21.90
N GLU A 128 -9.84 14.20 20.87
CA GLU A 128 -10.29 15.58 20.62
C GLU A 128 -11.31 16.06 21.67
N ALA A 129 -12.26 15.19 22.05
CA ALA A 129 -13.22 15.49 23.11
C ALA A 129 -12.54 15.67 24.48
N ALA A 130 -11.58 14.80 24.82
CA ALA A 130 -10.82 14.91 26.06
C ALA A 130 -9.94 16.17 26.09
N ALA A 131 -9.35 16.55 24.95
CA ALA A 131 -8.58 17.79 24.83
C ALA A 131 -9.46 19.03 24.98
N ALA A 132 -10.66 19.03 24.38
CA ALA A 132 -11.62 20.12 24.53
C ALA A 132 -12.10 20.28 25.97
N GLU A 133 -12.43 19.17 26.65
CA GLU A 133 -12.87 19.20 28.05
C GLU A 133 -11.75 19.67 28.99
N ALA A 134 -10.50 19.26 28.74
CA ALA A 134 -9.34 19.75 29.48
C ALA A 134 -9.10 21.25 29.28
N ALA A 135 -9.26 21.76 28.06
CA ALA A 135 -9.11 23.18 27.74
C ALA A 135 -10.21 24.03 28.39
N GLU A 136 -11.46 23.56 28.41
CA GLU A 136 -12.56 24.24 29.09
C GLU A 136 -12.36 24.26 30.61
N ALA A 137 -11.92 23.15 31.20
CA ALA A 137 -11.60 23.07 32.63
C ALA A 137 -10.46 24.03 33.02
N GLU A 138 -9.43 24.17 32.18
CA GLU A 138 -8.34 25.13 32.38
C GLU A 138 -8.83 26.59 32.28
N ALA A 139 -9.67 26.90 31.29
CA ALA A 139 -10.26 28.23 31.12
C ALA A 139 -11.14 28.63 32.31
N LEU A 140 -11.97 27.72 32.82
CA LEU A 140 -12.77 27.90 34.03
C LEU A 140 -11.88 28.10 35.27
N ARG A 141 -10.81 27.31 35.41
CA ARG A 141 -9.84 27.46 36.51
C ARG A 141 -9.16 28.82 36.48
N LYS A 142 -8.75 29.32 35.32
CA LYS A 142 -8.13 30.64 35.15
C LYS A 142 -9.10 31.78 35.50
N LYS A 143 -10.38 31.65 35.14
CA LYS A 143 -11.42 32.63 35.43
C LYS A 143 -11.81 32.69 36.92
N LEU A 144 -11.76 31.56 37.62
CA LEU A 144 -12.05 31.49 39.06
C LEU A 144 -10.89 31.95 39.95
N LEU A 145 -9.65 31.81 39.48
CA LEU A 145 -8.45 32.22 40.22
C LEU A 145 -8.04 33.69 40.02
N GLY A 146 -8.82 34.47 39.26
CA GLY A 146 -8.74 35.94 39.21
C GLY A 146 -7.35 36.51 38.91
N GLN A 147 -7.01 36.64 37.63
CA GLN A 147 -6.19 37.76 37.16
C GLN A 147 -7.12 38.84 36.60
#